data_AF-A0A317HAB1-F1
#
_entry.id   AF-A0A317HAB1-F1
#
_cell.length_a   1.000
_cell.length_b   1.000
_cell.length_c   1.000
_cell.angle_alpha   90.00
_cell.angle_beta   90.00
_cell.angle_gamma   90.00
#
_symmetry.space_group_name_H-M   'P 1'
#
loop_
_entity.id
_entity.type
_entity.pdbx_description
1 polymer ?
#
loop_
_entity_poly.entity_id
_entity_poly.type
_entity_poly.pdbx_seq_one_letter_code
_entity_poly.pdbx_strand_id
1 'polypeptide(L)' 'LFAEAQPGAKAALAPLLRKAMRAGAVSGERYDGLWLDIGTPERLDELNRRLTGSGGNP' A
#
# COMPACT_ATOMS: atom_id res chain seq x y z
N LEU A 1 -11.60 2.24 15.29
CA LEU A 1 -11.61 2.71 13.88
C LEU A 1 -12.76 2.10 13.07
N PHE A 2 -12.99 0.78 13.14
CA PHE A 2 -13.94 0.04 12.29
C PHE A 2 -15.29 -0.29 12.94
N ALA A 3 -15.63 0.32 14.08
CA ALA A 3 -16.84 -0.03 14.83
C ALA A 3 -18.14 0.04 14.02
N GLU A 4 -18.19 0.95 13.03
CA GLU A 4 -19.34 1.17 12.15
C GLU A 4 -19.27 0.37 10.83
N ALA A 5 -18.23 -0.44 10.63
CA ALA A 5 -18.10 -1.24 9.40
C ALA A 5 -19.03 -2.45 9.47
N GLN A 6 -19.94 -2.58 8.49
CA GLN A 6 -20.80 -3.75 8.39
C GLN A 6 -20.02 -4.96 7.84
N PRO A 7 -20.06 -6.13 8.52
CA PRO A 7 -19.44 -7.34 8.02
C PRO A 7 -19.94 -7.71 6.61
N GLY A 8 -19.01 -8.04 5.72
CA GLY A 8 -19.31 -8.42 4.33
C GLY A 8 -19.64 -7.25 3.40
N ALA A 9 -19.79 -6.02 3.92
CA ALA A 9 -20.02 -4.84 3.09
C ALA A 9 -18.72 -4.12 2.73
N LYS A 10 -18.66 -3.61 1.49
CA LYS A 10 -17.55 -2.74 1.07
C LYS A 10 -17.69 -1.38 1.74
N ALA A 11 -16.60 -0.90 2.35
CA ALA A 11 -16.49 0.45 2.87
C ALA A 11 -15.15 1.07 2.47
N ALA A 12 -15.16 2.36 2.12
CA ALA A 12 -13.92 3.07 1.82
C ALA A 12 -13.12 3.30 3.13
N LEU A 13 -11.84 2.92 3.12
CA LEU A 13 -10.95 3.10 4.27
C LEU A 13 -10.59 4.59 4.49
N ALA A 14 -10.43 5.36 3.40
CA ALA A 14 -9.93 6.73 3.47
C ALA A 14 -10.77 7.68 4.36
N PRO A 15 -12.12 7.68 4.31
CA PRO A 15 -12.94 8.48 5.24
C PRO A 15 -12.70 8.14 6.72
N LEU A 16 -12.52 6.86 7.05
CA LEU A 16 -12.27 6.41 8.43
C LEU A 16 -10.93 6.92 8.94
N LEU A 17 -9.88 6.78 8.12
CA LEU A 17 -8.54 7.27 8.45
C LEU A 17 -8.52 8.79 8.62
N ARG A 18 -9.18 9.55 7.73
CA ARG A 18 -9.29 11.02 7.87
C ARG A 18 -9.99 11.44 9.16
N LYS A 19 -11.03 10.73 9.60
CA LYS A 19 -11.70 10.98 10.89
C LYS A 19 -10.74 10.76 12.06
N ALA A 20 -9.98 9.67 12.04
CA ALA A 20 -9.00 9.36 13.09
C ALA A 20 -7.80 10.32 13.09
N MET A 21 -7.32 10.76 11.92
CA MET A 21 -6.28 11.78 11.78
C MET A 21 -6.71 13.11 12.42
N ARG A 22 -7.96 13.56 12.20
CA ARG A 22 -8.49 14.78 12.85
C ARG A 22 -8.57 14.66 14.37
N ALA A 23 -8.67 13.44 14.90
CA ALA A 23 -8.66 13.17 16.34
C ALA A 23 -7.24 12.97 16.90
N GLY A 24 -6.18 13.14 16.11
CA GLY A 24 -4.80 12.90 16.54
C GLY A 24 -4.47 11.42 16.81
N ALA A 25 -5.32 10.49 16.35
CA ALA A 25 -5.22 9.07 16.65
C ALA A 25 -4.48 8.26 15.57
N VAL A 26 -3.78 8.93 14.65
CA VAL A 26 -3.04 8.31 13.54
C VAL A 26 -1.64 8.92 13.50
N SER A 27 -0.63 8.06 13.58
CA SER A 27 0.75 8.38 13.25
C SER A 27 1.09 7.95 11.83
N GLY A 28 2.26 8.35 11.35
CA GLY A 28 2.83 7.87 10.09
C GLY A 28 4.34 7.78 10.20
N GLU A 29 4.92 6.95 9.34
CA GLU A 29 6.36 6.85 9.15
C GLU A 29 6.71 6.99 7.67
N ARG A 30 7.93 7.41 7.37
CA ARG A 30 8.43 7.52 6.00
C ARG A 30 9.19 6.25 5.65
N TYR A 31 8.72 5.55 4.63
CA TYR A 31 9.46 4.44 4.02
C TYR A 31 10.36 4.97 2.91
N ASP A 32 11.67 4.82 3.09
CA ASP A 32 12.70 5.31 2.15
C ASP A 32 13.18 4.24 1.14
N GLY A 33 12.63 3.03 1.23
CA GLY A 33 12.94 1.93 0.32
C GLY A 33 12.14 1.99 -0.99
N LEU A 34 12.41 1.02 -1.87
CA LEU A 34 11.66 0.88 -3.11
C LEU A 34 10.25 0.36 -2.82
N TRP A 35 9.24 1.16 -3.14
CA TRP A 35 7.84 0.76 -3.12
C TRP A 35 7.26 0.81 -4.53
N LEU A 36 6.59 -0.25 -4.96
CA LEU A 36 5.99 -0.39 -6.29
C LEU A 36 4.53 -0.83 -6.16
N ASP A 37 3.63 -0.05 -6.76
CA ASP A 37 2.21 -0.38 -6.85
C ASP A 37 1.94 -1.32 -8.04
N ILE A 38 1.90 -2.63 -7.81
CA ILE A 38 1.70 -3.63 -8.87
C ILE A 38 0.22 -3.92 -9.08
N GLY A 39 -0.47 -3.00 -9.75
CA GLY A 39 -1.89 -3.13 -10.07
C GLY A 39 -2.20 -3.72 -11.46
N THR A 40 -1.19 -3.95 -12.30
CA THR A 40 -1.36 -4.47 -13.67
C THR A 40 -0.27 -5.49 -14.02
N PRO A 41 -0.50 -6.39 -14.99
CA PRO A 41 0.52 -7.33 -15.47
C PRO A 41 1.81 -6.65 -15.94
N GLU A 42 1.71 -5.52 -16.63
CA GLU A 42 2.86 -4.81 -17.19
C GLU A 42 3.78 -4.26 -16.08
N ARG A 43 3.20 -3.82 -14.96
CA ARG A 43 3.98 -3.37 -13.79
C ARG A 43 4.72 -4.52 -13.13
N LEU A 44 4.12 -5.72 -13.12
CA LEU A 44 4.78 -6.93 -12.62
C LEU A 44 5.94 -7.34 -13.53
N ASP A 45 5.76 -7.31 -14.84
CA ASP A 45 6.81 -7.64 -15.80
C ASP A 45 8.01 -6.69 -15.71
N GLU A 46 7.76 -5.40 -15.48
CA GLU A 46 8.80 -4.42 -15.23
C GLU A 46 9.60 -4.73 -13.96
N LEU A 47 8.92 -5.10 -12.86
CA LEU A 47 9.60 -5.56 -11.65
C LEU A 47 10.45 -6.81 -11.92
N ASN A 48 9.90 -7.79 -12.63
CA ASN A 48 10.63 -9.01 -12.97
C ASN A 48 11.91 -8.71 -13.75
N ARG A 49 11.87 -7.82 -14.75
CA ARG A 49 13.06 -7.40 -15.50
C ARG A 49 14.12 -6.74 -14.60
N ARG A 50 13.71 -5.91 -13.65
CA ARG A 50 14.64 -5.27 -12.70
C ARG A 50 15.33 -6.29 -11.80
N LEU A 51 14.58 -7.29 -11.33
CA LEU A 51 15.11 -8.33 -10.45
C LEU A 51 16.04 -9.29 -11.19
N THR A 52 15.70 -9.70 -12.41
CA THR A 52 16.52 -10.63 -13.20
C THR A 52 17.75 -9.96 -13.81
N GLY A 53 17.67 -8.67 -14.20
CA GLY A 53 18.81 -7.88 -14.67
C GLY A 53 19.83 -7.53 -13.58
N SER A 54 19.45 -7.65 -12.30
CA SER A 54 20.32 -7.43 -11.14
C SER A 54 20.93 -8.74 -10.58
N GLY A 55 20.71 -9.87 -11.26
CA GLY A 55 21.13 -11.22 -10.85
C GLY A 55 22.48 -11.68 -11.40
N GLY A 56 23.32 -10.78 -11.90
CA GLY A 56 24.73 -11.08 -12.20
C GLY A 56 25.61 -10.83 -10.98
N ASN A 57 25.64 -11.77 -10.04
CA ASN A 57 26.77 -11.92 -9.11
C ASN A 57 27.61 -13.11 -9.63
N PRO A 58 28.95 -13.03 -9.70
CA PRO A 58 29.79 -14.17 -10.09
C PRO A 58 29.58 -15.40 -9.18
#